data_AF-A0A2V9NS91-F1
#
_entry.id   AF-A0A2V9NS91-F1
#
_cell.length_a   1.000
_cell.length_b   1.000
_cell.length_c   1.000
_cell.angle_alpha   90.00
_cell.angle_beta   90.00
_cell.angle_gamma   90.00
#
_symmetry.space_group_name_H-M   'P 1'
#
loop_
_entity.id
_entity.type
_entity.pdbx_description
1 polymer ?
#
loop_
_entity_poly.entity_id
_entity_poly.type
_entity_poly.pdbx_seq_one_letter_code
_entity_poly.pdbx_strand_id
1 'polypeptide(L)' 'LGGPPNVGEFKSGRGQFNCQDTFNGRTIFIRYDWSGITPNTAHFEQSFSDDGGKTWEVNWITDQTRVQDTN' A
#
# COMPACT_ATOMS: atom_id res chain seq x y z
N LEU A 1 -3.40 15.09 -6.10
CA LEU A 1 -3.25 14.73 -4.68
C LEU A 1 -4.63 14.82 -4.04
N GLY A 2 -5.38 13.72 -4.06
CA GLY A 2 -6.79 13.68 -3.64
C GLY A 2 -7.36 12.28 -3.84
N GLY A 3 -6.52 11.26 -3.64
CA GLY A 3 -6.96 9.88 -3.70
C GLY A 3 -7.95 9.59 -2.57
N PRO A 4 -8.80 8.57 -2.75
CA PRO A 4 -9.77 8.18 -1.75
C PRO A 4 -9.07 7.82 -0.42
N PRO A 5 -9.72 8.07 0.73
CA PRO A 5 -9.12 7.75 2.02
C PRO A 5 -8.80 6.26 2.10
N ASN A 6 -7.60 5.95 2.54
CA ASN A 6 -7.19 4.59 2.84
C ASN A 6 -7.71 4.21 4.23
N VAL A 7 -8.41 3.07 4.33
CA VAL A 7 -8.95 2.55 5.58
C VAL A 7 -8.19 1.29 5.98
N GLY A 8 -7.68 1.25 7.21
CA GLY A 8 -6.85 0.16 7.68
C GLY A 8 -6.20 0.45 9.03
N GLU A 9 -5.38 -0.50 9.47
CA GLU A 9 -4.66 -0.41 10.74
C GLU A 9 -3.28 -1.07 10.67
N PHE A 10 -2.45 -0.73 11.65
CA PHE A 10 -1.26 -1.49 11.98
C PHE A 10 -1.57 -2.51 13.05
N LYS A 11 -1.16 -3.76 12.82
CA LYS A 11 -1.28 -4.85 13.78
C LYS A 11 -0.01 -5.70 13.75
N SER A 12 0.62 -5.88 14.90
CA SER A 12 1.80 -6.74 15.08
C SER A 12 2.94 -6.45 14.08
N GLY A 13 3.23 -5.18 13.82
CA GLY A 13 4.32 -4.76 12.93
C GLY A 13 3.99 -4.82 11.42
N ARG A 14 2.74 -5.15 11.06
CA ARG A 14 2.24 -5.10 9.69
C ARG A 14 1.11 -4.07 9.57
N GLY A 15 1.18 -3.20 8.57
CA GLY A 15 0.09 -2.30 8.21
C GLY A 15 -0.67 -2.84 7.01
N GLN A 16 -1.99 -2.83 7.06
CA GLN A 16 -2.80 -3.14 5.89
C GLN A 16 -3.89 -2.11 5.74
N PHE A 17 -3.94 -1.48 4.56
CA PHE A 17 -4.91 -0.46 4.22
C PHE A 17 -5.53 -0.75 2.86
N ASN A 18 -6.81 -0.39 2.72
CA ASN A 18 -7.55 -0.57 1.47
C ASN A 18 -8.24 0.74 1.08
N CYS A 19 -8.37 0.98 -0.21
CA CYS A 19 -9.24 2.02 -0.77
C CYS A 19 -9.84 1.56 -2.09
N GLN A 20 -10.75 2.36 -2.62
CA GLN A 20 -11.36 2.14 -3.93
C GLN A 20 -11.06 3.33 -4.81
N ASP A 21 -10.54 3.10 -6.01
CA ASP A 21 -10.30 4.16 -6.99
C ASP A 21 -11.02 3.84 -8.31
N THR A 22 -11.07 4.81 -9.22
CA THR A 22 -11.60 4.61 -10.57
C THR A 22 -10.46 4.51 -11.56
N PHE A 23 -10.29 3.35 -12.18
CA PHE A 23 -9.34 3.12 -13.26
C PHE A 23 -10.09 2.82 -14.55
N ASN A 24 -9.83 3.61 -15.61
CA ASN A 24 -10.50 3.48 -16.91
C ASN A 24 -12.05 3.41 -16.82
N GLY A 25 -12.64 4.21 -15.91
CA GLY A 25 -14.08 4.26 -15.70
C GLY A 25 -14.68 3.08 -14.92
N ARG A 26 -13.84 2.18 -14.36
CA ARG A 26 -14.25 1.07 -13.50
C ARG A 26 -13.72 1.26 -12.09
N THR A 27 -14.53 0.93 -11.10
CA THR A 27 -14.05 0.84 -9.72
C THR A 27 -13.06 -0.31 -9.59
N ILE A 28 -11.88 -0.01 -9.08
CA ILE A 28 -10.89 -0.99 -8.64
C ILE A 28 -10.68 -0.87 -7.14
N PHE A 29 -10.30 -1.96 -6.50
CA PHE A 29 -9.80 -1.94 -5.15
C PHE A 29 -8.28 -1.84 -5.17
N ILE A 30 -7.74 -1.06 -4.24
CA ILE A 30 -6.32 -0.91 -4.02
C ILE A 30 -6.03 -1.37 -2.59
N ARG A 31 -4.99 -2.20 -2.42
CA ARG A 31 -4.49 -2.63 -1.13
C ARG A 31 -3.04 -2.20 -0.97
N TYR A 32 -2.73 -1.71 0.22
CA TYR A 32 -1.42 -1.29 0.66
C TYR A 32 -0.99 -2.18 1.82
N ASP A 33 0.11 -2.90 1.62
CA ASP A 33 0.70 -3.77 2.63
C ASP A 33 2.06 -3.20 3.05
N TRP A 34 2.18 -2.90 4.33
CA TRP A 34 3.40 -2.42 4.96
C TRP A 34 3.95 -3.50 5.89
N SER A 35 5.23 -3.83 5.75
CA SER A 35 5.90 -4.83 6.60
C SER A 35 7.39 -4.51 6.75
N GLY A 36 8.12 -5.30 7.54
CA GLY A 36 9.56 -5.10 7.72
C GLY A 36 9.94 -3.71 8.29
N ILE A 37 9.02 -3.08 9.02
CA ILE A 37 9.19 -1.73 9.55
C ILE A 37 10.18 -1.76 10.72
N THR A 38 11.27 -1.02 10.56
CA THR A 38 12.25 -0.71 11.61
C THR A 38 12.49 0.80 11.62
N PRO A 39 13.29 1.34 12.56
CA PRO A 39 13.67 2.76 12.51
C PRO A 39 14.37 3.19 11.21
N ASN A 40 14.89 2.24 10.42
CA ASN A 40 15.72 2.50 9.26
C ASN A 40 15.21 1.85 7.96
N THR A 41 14.20 0.98 8.02
CA THR A 41 13.72 0.20 6.87
C THR A 41 12.21 0.07 6.86
N ALA A 42 11.63 -0.10 5.68
CA ALA A 42 10.26 -0.57 5.50
C ALA A 42 10.11 -1.29 4.15
N HIS A 43 9.26 -2.31 4.11
CA HIS A 43 8.83 -2.97 2.88
C HIS A 43 7.39 -2.56 2.58
N PHE A 44 7.10 -2.23 1.32
CA PHE A 44 5.80 -1.77 0.88
C PHE A 44 5.39 -2.47 -0.43
N GLU A 45 4.14 -2.91 -0.45
CA GLU A 45 3.49 -3.44 -1.64
C GLU A 45 2.17 -2.70 -1.92
N GLN A 46 1.91 -2.41 -3.19
CA GLN A 46 0.59 -2.01 -3.70
C GLN A 46 0.02 -3.12 -4.56
N SER A 47 -1.22 -3.50 -4.29
CA SER A 47 -1.98 -4.45 -5.10
C SER A 47 -3.25 -3.83 -5.66
N PHE A 48 -3.64 -4.21 -6.87
CA PHE A 48 -4.94 -3.87 -7.47
C PHE A 48 -5.83 -5.10 -7.57
N SER A 49 -7.13 -4.86 -7.52
CA SER A 49 -8.15 -5.86 -7.78
C SER A 49 -9.29 -5.24 -8.57
N ASP A 50 -9.61 -5.86 -9.71
CA ASP A 50 -10.71 -5.46 -10.59
C ASP A 50 -11.96 -6.35 -10.45
N ASP A 51 -11.92 -7.35 -9.57
CA ASP A 51 -12.97 -8.36 -9.36
C ASP A 51 -13.67 -8.25 -7.99
N GLY A 52 -13.49 -7.12 -7.31
CA GLY A 52 -14.10 -6.84 -6.01
C GLY A 52 -13.29 -7.37 -4.82
N GLY A 53 -11.97 -7.51 -4.96
CA GLY A 53 -11.07 -7.95 -3.90
C GLY A 53 -10.92 -9.47 -3.79
N LYS A 54 -11.37 -10.24 -4.80
CA LYS A 54 -11.25 -11.71 -4.80
C LYS A 54 -9.85 -12.14 -5.21
N THR A 55 -9.29 -11.48 -6.22
CA THR A 55 -7.91 -11.64 -6.66
C THR A 55 -7.17 -10.32 -6.59
N TRP A 56 -5.85 -10.39 -6.38
CA TRP A 56 -5.00 -9.23 -6.17
C TRP A 56 -3.72 -9.36 -6.97
N GLU A 57 -3.42 -8.35 -7.79
CA GLU A 57 -2.17 -8.25 -8.54
C GLU A 57 -1.27 -7.21 -7.89
N VAL A 58 -0.10 -7.65 -7.42
CA VAL A 58 0.95 -6.74 -6.92
C VAL A 58 1.52 -5.99 -8.11
N ASN A 59 1.29 -4.69 -8.17
CA ASN A 59 1.75 -3.82 -9.25
C ASN A 59 2.90 -2.90 -8.84
N TRP A 60 3.20 -2.82 -7.54
CA TRP A 60 4.31 -2.03 -7.04
C TRP A 60 4.91 -2.65 -5.79
N ILE A 61 6.24 -2.77 -5.75
CA ILE A 61 7.01 -3.26 -4.61
C ILE A 61 8.18 -2.30 -4.38
N THR A 62 8.37 -1.85 -3.14
CA THR A 62 9.54 -1.06 -2.74
C THR A 62 10.08 -1.48 -1.39
N ASP A 63 11.40 -1.59 -1.32
CA ASP A 63 12.16 -1.57 -0.08
C ASP A 63 12.68 -0.15 0.15
N GLN A 64 12.36 0.40 1.32
CA GLN A 64 12.72 1.75 1.71
C GLN A 64 13.81 1.69 2.78
N THR A 65 14.82 2.54 2.63
CA THR A 65 15.85 2.77 3.64
C THR A 65 15.85 4.24 4.03
N ARG A 66 15.99 4.51 5.33
CA ARG A 66 16.11 5.88 5.83
C ARG A 66 17.38 6.52 5.27
N VAL A 67 17.23 7.66 4.59
CA VAL A 67 18.36 8.50 4.18
C VAL A 67 18.95 9.17 5.42
N GLN A 68 20.29 9.22 5.52
CA GLN A 68 20.96 9.91 6.61
C GLN A 68 20.82 11.41 6.45
N ASP A 69 20.62 12.12 7.56
CA ASP A 69 20.62 13.58 7.56
C ASP A 69 22.06 14.06 7.30
N THR A 70 22.35 14.51 6.08
CA THR A 70 23.57 15.24 5.76
C THR A 70 23.32 16.73 5.96
N ASN A 71 23.63 17.23 7.16
CA ASN A 71 23.78 18.66 7.43
C ASN A 71 25.06 19.21 6.81
#